data_AF-A0A936UCI0-F1
#
_entry.id   AF-A0A936UCI0-F1
#
_cell.length_a   1.000
_cell.length_b   1.000
_cell.length_c   1.000
_cell.angle_alpha   90.00
_cell.angle_beta   90.00
_cell.angle_gamma   90.00
#
_symmetry.space_group_name_H-M   'P 1'
#
loop_
_entity.id
_entity.type
_entity.pdbx_description
1 polymer ?
#
loop_
_entity_poly.entity_id
_entity_poly.type
_entity_poly.pdbx_seq_one_letter_code
_entity_poly.pdbx_strand_id
1 'polypeptide(L)'
;MSVVSPAVLTIEPGVVVKLDGGASLVALEGATILAAGTAQSPIVVTSLKDDSVAGDTNEDGDATSPAPGDWATFGSEGRNTGQTVIAAYGTYQHIQIRYGSIFTGRFSLLTLTDALIENMSTYGLNLEKNPSTTRSFERLTMRKNTTHVNMYGVPSAITIKDSILTQSSYWAVLASSATAVRLTNNRIDLNDSGTRYAINASSSPMVLRYNSIAWNGNPDTGFVYGLASTGSTVDAQYNSPGPRRPASASMSQPGTSFSPRPTSRFPPSASLLPSRAPTTA
;
A
#
# COMPACT_ATOMS: atom_id res chain seq x y z
N MET A 1 -11.88 -20.72 -1.32
CA MET A 1 -10.77 -21.65 -1.04
C MET A 1 -9.97 -21.11 0.14
N SER A 2 -9.66 -21.99 1.09
CA SER A 2 -8.79 -21.65 2.22
C SER A 2 -7.66 -22.66 2.29
N VAL A 3 -6.43 -22.17 2.50
CA VAL A 3 -5.28 -22.99 2.85
C VAL A 3 -5.27 -23.10 4.36
N VAL A 4 -5.39 -24.32 4.87
CA VAL A 4 -5.51 -24.59 6.31
C VAL A 4 -4.24 -25.24 6.84
N SER A 5 -3.81 -24.85 8.03
CA SER A 5 -2.59 -25.39 8.65
C SER A 5 -2.65 -26.92 8.76
N PRO A 6 -1.52 -27.62 8.54
CA PRO A 6 -0.16 -27.10 8.31
C PRO A 6 0.17 -26.88 6.82
N ALA A 7 -0.84 -26.75 5.95
CA ALA A 7 -0.61 -26.74 4.50
C ALA A 7 0.13 -25.49 4.00
N VAL A 8 0.89 -25.73 2.93
CA VAL A 8 1.57 -24.71 2.13
C VAL A 8 0.99 -24.79 0.72
N LEU A 9 0.47 -23.67 0.22
CA LEU A 9 0.13 -23.52 -1.19
C LEU A 9 1.25 -22.77 -1.89
N THR A 10 1.90 -23.43 -2.85
CA THR A 10 2.87 -22.80 -3.73
C THR A 10 2.22 -22.41 -5.05
N ILE A 11 2.39 -21.15 -5.45
CA ILE A 11 2.01 -20.61 -6.75
C ILE A 11 3.31 -20.31 -7.48
N GLU A 12 3.60 -21.09 -8.51
CA GLU A 12 4.85 -21.00 -9.27
C GLU A 12 4.94 -19.69 -10.09
N PRO A 13 6.15 -19.20 -10.40
CA PRO A 13 6.33 -18.05 -11.29
C PRO A 13 5.58 -18.19 -12.62
N GLY A 14 4.97 -17.09 -13.09
CA GLY A 14 4.20 -17.05 -14.33
C GLY A 14 2.79 -17.65 -14.27
N VAL A 15 2.38 -18.20 -13.13
CA VAL A 15 1.01 -18.70 -12.95
C VAL A 15 0.01 -17.53 -12.92
N VAL A 16 -1.11 -17.72 -13.63
CA VAL A 16 -2.30 -16.86 -13.57
C VAL A 16 -3.36 -17.55 -12.73
N VAL A 17 -3.80 -16.89 -11.66
CA VAL A 17 -4.89 -17.31 -10.79
C VAL A 17 -6.11 -16.45 -11.13
N LYS A 18 -7.12 -17.08 -11.75
CA LYS A 18 -8.39 -16.44 -12.07
C LYS A 18 -9.46 -16.80 -11.03
N LEU A 19 -10.16 -15.79 -10.52
CA LEU A 19 -11.15 -15.92 -9.45
C LEU A 19 -12.50 -15.34 -9.89
N ASP A 20 -13.57 -16.07 -9.59
CA ASP A 20 -14.94 -15.70 -9.92
C ASP A 20 -15.64 -14.95 -8.76
N GLY A 21 -16.89 -14.50 -9.02
CA GLY A 21 -17.79 -13.81 -8.11
C GLY A 21 -17.75 -14.33 -6.67
N GLY A 22 -17.29 -13.51 -5.75
CA GLY A 22 -17.25 -13.84 -4.31
C GLY A 22 -16.18 -14.87 -3.91
N ALA A 23 -15.37 -15.36 -4.84
CA ALA A 23 -14.30 -16.30 -4.53
C ALA A 23 -13.24 -15.65 -3.63
N SER A 24 -12.70 -16.45 -2.71
CA SER A 24 -11.55 -16.08 -1.89
C SER A 24 -10.47 -17.15 -1.97
N LEU A 25 -9.21 -16.76 -1.88
CA LEU A 25 -8.05 -17.63 -1.73
C LEU A 25 -7.16 -17.10 -0.61
N VAL A 26 -7.30 -17.67 0.58
CA VAL A 26 -6.63 -17.18 1.78
C VAL A 26 -5.90 -18.28 2.53
N ALA A 27 -4.69 -17.98 3.03
CA ALA A 27 -4.06 -18.79 4.08
C ALA A 27 -4.65 -18.43 5.44
N LEU A 28 -5.13 -19.43 6.16
CA LEU A 28 -5.63 -19.27 7.53
C LEU A 28 -4.51 -19.45 8.56
N GLU A 29 -4.83 -19.34 9.85
CA GLU A 29 -3.87 -19.43 10.94
C GLU A 29 -2.95 -20.67 10.82
N GLY A 30 -1.63 -20.45 10.90
CA GLY A 30 -0.60 -21.48 10.75
C GLY A 30 -0.32 -21.94 9.32
N ALA A 31 -1.17 -21.60 8.34
CA ALA A 31 -1.00 -21.97 6.94
C ALA A 31 -0.13 -20.95 6.17
N THR A 32 0.34 -21.35 4.99
CA THR A 32 1.23 -20.52 4.15
C THR A 32 0.77 -20.45 2.71
N ILE A 33 0.84 -19.26 2.10
CA ILE A 33 0.89 -19.08 0.65
C ILE A 33 2.31 -18.65 0.24
N LEU A 34 2.92 -19.35 -0.70
CA LEU A 34 4.19 -19.00 -1.33
C LEU A 34 3.90 -18.60 -2.78
N ALA A 35 3.92 -17.30 -3.06
CA ALA A 35 3.70 -16.72 -4.37
C ALA A 35 4.88 -15.79 -4.71
N ALA A 36 6.02 -16.40 -5.01
CA ALA A 36 7.25 -15.71 -5.37
C ALA A 36 7.49 -15.82 -6.88
N GLY A 37 6.95 -14.88 -7.64
CA GLY A 37 7.21 -14.74 -9.07
C GLY A 37 8.60 -14.16 -9.34
N THR A 38 8.85 -13.85 -10.62
CA THR A 38 10.06 -13.13 -11.05
C THR A 38 9.68 -11.91 -11.89
N ALA A 39 10.61 -10.99 -12.11
CA ALA A 39 10.36 -9.84 -12.98
C ALA A 39 9.96 -10.23 -14.42
N GLN A 40 10.49 -11.36 -14.93
CA GLN A 40 10.20 -11.91 -16.26
C GLN A 40 8.95 -12.77 -16.28
N SER A 41 8.59 -13.37 -15.15
CA SER A 41 7.43 -14.26 -15.01
C SER A 41 6.68 -13.91 -13.72
N PRO A 42 6.00 -12.75 -13.70
CA PRO A 42 5.22 -12.36 -12.54
C PRO A 42 4.03 -13.30 -12.37
N ILE A 43 3.61 -13.50 -11.13
CA ILE A 43 2.35 -14.18 -10.82
C ILE A 43 1.22 -13.16 -10.99
N VAL A 44 0.09 -13.58 -11.56
CA VAL A 44 -1.08 -12.70 -11.75
C VAL A 44 -2.29 -13.28 -11.02
N VAL A 45 -2.92 -12.50 -10.15
CA VAL A 45 -4.19 -12.84 -9.49
C VAL A 45 -5.25 -11.87 -10.00
N THR A 46 -6.28 -12.38 -10.65
CA THR A 46 -7.23 -11.55 -11.40
C THR A 46 -8.64 -12.13 -11.47
N SER A 47 -9.56 -11.37 -12.05
CA SER A 47 -10.93 -11.77 -12.37
C SER A 47 -10.97 -12.91 -13.39
N LEU A 48 -11.96 -13.78 -13.27
CA LEU A 48 -12.25 -14.80 -14.30
C LEU A 48 -12.47 -14.17 -15.69
N LYS A 49 -13.10 -12.99 -15.71
CA LYS A 49 -13.50 -12.21 -16.89
C LYS A 49 -12.34 -11.41 -17.53
N ASP A 50 -11.12 -11.57 -17.03
CA ASP A 50 -9.97 -10.79 -17.48
C ASP A 50 -9.25 -11.48 -18.64
N ASP A 51 -9.67 -11.17 -19.86
CA ASP A 51 -9.12 -11.80 -21.07
C ASP A 51 -7.72 -11.30 -21.44
N SER A 52 -7.27 -10.20 -20.82
CA SER A 52 -5.95 -9.61 -21.09
C SER A 52 -4.79 -10.51 -20.63
N VAL A 53 -5.07 -11.53 -19.81
CA VAL A 53 -4.09 -12.53 -19.35
C VAL A 53 -4.70 -13.92 -19.41
N ALA A 54 -3.94 -14.87 -19.95
CA ALA A 54 -4.36 -16.26 -20.16
C ALA A 54 -5.63 -16.46 -21.05
N GLY A 55 -6.12 -15.42 -21.73
CA GLY A 55 -7.25 -15.47 -22.65
C GLY A 55 -8.62 -15.59 -21.97
N ASP A 56 -9.67 -15.71 -22.78
CA ASP A 56 -11.05 -15.94 -22.34
C ASP A 56 -11.21 -17.36 -21.80
N THR A 57 -11.17 -17.49 -20.47
CA THR A 57 -11.24 -18.77 -19.75
C THR A 57 -12.64 -19.11 -19.26
N ASN A 58 -13.57 -18.17 -19.38
CA ASN A 58 -14.99 -18.30 -19.08
C ASN A 58 -15.83 -18.57 -20.34
N GLU A 59 -15.20 -18.54 -21.52
CA GLU A 59 -15.78 -18.87 -22.83
C GLU A 59 -17.00 -17.99 -23.18
N ASP A 60 -16.97 -16.72 -22.79
CA ASP A 60 -18.06 -15.77 -23.06
C ASP A 60 -17.72 -14.68 -24.10
N GLY A 61 -16.54 -14.76 -24.72
CA GLY A 61 -16.06 -13.77 -25.67
C GLY A 61 -15.98 -12.38 -25.02
N ASP A 62 -16.45 -11.34 -25.72
CA ASP A 62 -16.45 -9.98 -25.17
C ASP A 62 -17.70 -9.66 -24.32
N ALA A 63 -18.47 -10.68 -23.90
CA ALA A 63 -19.73 -10.47 -23.20
C ALA A 63 -19.53 -9.88 -21.80
N THR A 64 -18.39 -10.16 -21.17
CA THR A 64 -18.02 -9.60 -19.87
C THR A 64 -16.67 -8.91 -19.91
N SER A 65 -16.38 -8.12 -18.87
CA SER A 65 -15.09 -7.43 -18.73
C SER A 65 -14.75 -7.34 -17.24
N PRO A 66 -13.46 -7.32 -16.89
CA PRO A 66 -13.07 -7.37 -15.51
C PRO A 66 -13.37 -6.03 -14.80
N ALA A 67 -13.93 -6.12 -13.61
CA ALA A 67 -14.31 -4.96 -12.80
C ALA A 67 -13.78 -5.11 -11.36
N PRO A 68 -13.43 -4.01 -10.67
CA PRO A 68 -13.10 -4.04 -9.26
C PRO A 68 -14.18 -4.76 -8.44
N GLY A 69 -13.78 -5.77 -7.67
CA GLY A 69 -14.68 -6.54 -6.80
C GLY A 69 -15.25 -7.80 -7.42
N ASP A 70 -14.79 -8.19 -8.61
CA ASP A 70 -15.17 -9.44 -9.25
C ASP A 70 -14.85 -10.67 -8.39
N TRP A 71 -13.84 -10.58 -7.51
CA TRP A 71 -13.57 -11.59 -6.49
C TRP A 71 -13.41 -10.94 -5.11
N ALA A 72 -13.57 -11.74 -4.05
CA ALA A 72 -13.61 -11.24 -2.68
C ALA A 72 -12.19 -10.99 -2.12
N THR A 73 -11.48 -12.04 -1.70
CA THR A 73 -10.27 -11.87 -0.89
C THR A 73 -9.13 -12.78 -1.34
N PHE A 74 -7.91 -12.24 -1.40
CA PHE A 74 -6.67 -12.99 -1.60
C PHE A 74 -5.71 -12.64 -0.46
N GLY A 75 -4.91 -13.58 0.04
CA GLY A 75 -3.81 -13.26 0.96
C GLY A 75 -3.74 -14.13 2.21
N SER A 76 -3.34 -13.56 3.33
CA SER A 76 -3.06 -14.29 4.58
C SER A 76 -3.86 -13.71 5.75
N GLU A 77 -4.65 -14.56 6.40
CA GLU A 77 -5.50 -14.23 7.56
C GLU A 77 -5.18 -15.13 8.73
N GLY A 78 -4.37 -14.62 9.67
CA GLY A 78 -4.16 -15.30 10.94
C GLY A 78 -5.37 -15.17 11.86
N ARG A 79 -5.17 -15.52 13.12
CA ARG A 79 -6.21 -15.42 14.16
C ARG A 79 -5.69 -14.68 15.38
N ASN A 80 -6.48 -13.73 15.86
CA ASN A 80 -6.24 -13.06 17.14
C ASN A 80 -7.23 -13.58 18.19
N THR A 81 -6.72 -14.15 19.28
CA THR A 81 -7.54 -14.68 20.38
C THR A 81 -7.75 -13.67 21.52
N GLY A 82 -7.25 -12.43 21.37
CA GLY A 82 -7.20 -11.42 22.42
C GLY A 82 -5.98 -11.55 23.33
N GLN A 83 -5.43 -12.76 23.48
CA GLN A 83 -4.23 -13.05 24.27
C GLN A 83 -3.00 -13.26 23.38
N THR A 84 -3.17 -13.91 22.23
CA THR A 84 -2.08 -14.20 21.29
C THR A 84 -2.55 -14.03 19.84
N VAL A 85 -1.58 -13.85 18.95
CA VAL A 85 -1.78 -13.90 17.51
C VAL A 85 -1.20 -15.21 16.99
N ILE A 86 -2.06 -16.03 16.38
CA ILE A 86 -1.64 -17.21 15.62
C ILE A 86 -1.53 -16.75 14.16
N ALA A 87 -0.29 -16.58 13.69
CA ALA A 87 -0.06 -15.98 12.39
C ALA A 87 -0.42 -16.93 11.23
N ALA A 88 -1.01 -16.38 10.18
CA ALA A 88 -0.89 -16.94 8.84
C ALA A 88 0.38 -16.38 8.18
N TYR A 89 0.95 -17.13 7.24
CA TYR A 89 2.19 -16.79 6.55
C TYR A 89 1.93 -16.53 5.07
N GLY A 90 2.78 -15.70 4.47
CA GLY A 90 2.67 -15.31 3.07
C GLY A 90 3.98 -14.77 2.53
N THR A 91 4.41 -15.26 1.38
CA THR A 91 5.49 -14.64 0.61
C THR A 91 4.92 -14.22 -0.74
N TYR A 92 4.91 -12.91 -0.98
CA TYR A 92 4.36 -12.32 -2.19
C TYR A 92 5.45 -11.45 -2.85
N GLN A 93 5.98 -11.94 -3.97
CA GLN A 93 7.05 -11.25 -4.70
C GLN A 93 6.76 -11.27 -6.19
N HIS A 94 7.03 -10.16 -6.89
CA HIS A 94 6.78 -10.05 -8.34
C HIS A 94 5.37 -10.53 -8.71
N ILE A 95 4.37 -9.98 -8.00
CA ILE A 95 2.97 -10.37 -8.13
C ILE A 95 2.12 -9.19 -8.59
N GLN A 96 1.15 -9.47 -9.45
CA GLN A 96 0.13 -8.52 -9.89
C GLN A 96 -1.22 -8.97 -9.32
N ILE A 97 -1.88 -8.12 -8.54
CA ILE A 97 -3.17 -8.42 -7.92
C ILE A 97 -4.17 -7.38 -8.42
N ARG A 98 -5.23 -7.82 -9.09
CA ARG A 98 -6.20 -6.89 -9.69
C ARG A 98 -7.63 -7.39 -9.70
N TYR A 99 -8.55 -6.42 -9.77
CA TYR A 99 -9.99 -6.62 -9.88
C TYR A 99 -10.66 -7.34 -8.70
N GLY A 100 -9.95 -7.54 -7.59
CA GLY A 100 -10.53 -8.08 -6.36
C GLY A 100 -11.10 -7.03 -5.44
N SER A 101 -11.61 -7.47 -4.31
CA SER A 101 -12.05 -6.56 -3.25
C SER A 101 -10.91 -6.22 -2.30
N ILE A 102 -10.23 -7.24 -1.77
CA ILE A 102 -9.23 -7.08 -0.71
C ILE A 102 -8.02 -8.00 -0.95
N PHE A 103 -6.82 -7.44 -0.91
CA PHE A 103 -5.62 -8.22 -0.59
C PHE A 103 -5.33 -8.12 0.91
N THR A 104 -5.43 -9.24 1.61
CA THR A 104 -5.49 -9.31 3.07
C THR A 104 -4.16 -9.76 3.68
N GLY A 105 -3.79 -9.11 4.77
CA GLY A 105 -2.61 -9.41 5.58
C GLY A 105 -2.94 -9.31 7.07
N ARG A 106 -4.08 -9.82 7.48
CA ARG A 106 -4.59 -9.71 8.85
C ARG A 106 -3.90 -10.71 9.75
N PHE A 107 -3.45 -10.24 10.91
CA PHE A 107 -2.79 -11.06 11.93
C PHE A 107 -1.65 -11.92 11.37
N SER A 108 -0.99 -11.45 10.31
CA SER A 108 -0.12 -12.27 9.47
C SER A 108 1.35 -11.86 9.57
N LEU A 109 2.23 -12.82 9.29
CA LEU A 109 3.66 -12.63 9.09
C LEU A 109 4.00 -12.63 7.59
N LEU A 110 3.23 -11.89 6.78
CA LEU A 110 3.48 -11.84 5.34
C LEU A 110 4.66 -10.92 4.96
N THR A 111 5.30 -11.24 3.84
CA THR A 111 6.25 -10.38 3.12
C THR A 111 5.67 -9.98 1.77
N LEU A 112 5.92 -8.74 1.35
CA LEU A 112 5.42 -8.21 0.09
C LEU A 112 6.47 -7.30 -0.55
N THR A 113 6.93 -7.70 -1.73
CA THR A 113 7.93 -6.93 -2.50
C THR A 113 7.62 -6.95 -3.98
N ASP A 114 7.96 -5.88 -4.69
CA ASP A 114 7.89 -5.83 -6.16
C ASP A 114 6.49 -6.17 -6.70
N ALA A 115 5.45 -5.57 -6.11
CA ALA A 115 4.06 -5.91 -6.41
C ALA A 115 3.32 -4.77 -7.12
N LEU A 116 2.47 -5.14 -8.08
CA LEU A 116 1.46 -4.26 -8.68
C LEU A 116 0.10 -4.62 -8.08
N ILE A 117 -0.57 -3.67 -7.45
CA ILE A 117 -1.92 -3.88 -6.93
C ILE A 117 -2.84 -2.81 -7.48
N GLU A 118 -3.79 -3.21 -8.33
CA GLU A 118 -4.61 -2.24 -9.05
C GLU A 118 -6.07 -2.63 -9.23
N ASN A 119 -6.92 -1.62 -9.43
CA ASN A 119 -8.36 -1.81 -9.68
C ASN A 119 -9.05 -2.64 -8.58
N MET A 120 -8.67 -2.43 -7.32
CA MET A 120 -9.28 -3.09 -6.17
C MET A 120 -10.50 -2.31 -5.66
N SER A 121 -11.62 -2.97 -5.40
CA SER A 121 -12.87 -2.30 -5.01
C SER A 121 -12.88 -1.76 -3.58
N THR A 122 -12.04 -2.31 -2.70
CA THR A 122 -12.00 -1.91 -1.28
C THR A 122 -10.58 -1.56 -0.85
N TYR A 123 -9.70 -2.55 -0.65
CA TYR A 123 -8.34 -2.34 -0.13
C TYR A 123 -7.31 -3.00 -1.03
N GLY A 124 -6.36 -2.19 -1.52
CA GLY A 124 -5.15 -2.70 -2.18
C GLY A 124 -4.29 -3.54 -1.24
N LEU A 125 -4.19 -3.16 0.04
CA LEU A 125 -3.58 -3.98 1.08
C LEU A 125 -4.26 -3.67 2.40
N ASN A 126 -4.75 -4.71 3.07
CA ASN A 126 -5.38 -4.62 4.38
C ASN A 126 -4.49 -5.28 5.46
N LEU A 127 -3.93 -4.48 6.36
CA LEU A 127 -3.11 -4.94 7.48
C LEU A 127 -3.87 -4.74 8.79
N GLU A 128 -3.94 -5.78 9.61
CA GLU A 128 -4.63 -5.73 10.89
C GLU A 128 -3.81 -6.43 11.97
N LYS A 129 -3.44 -5.72 13.04
CA LYS A 129 -2.78 -6.23 14.26
C LYS A 129 -1.71 -7.30 13.97
N ASN A 130 -0.83 -7.02 13.02
CA ASN A 130 0.26 -7.92 12.67
C ASN A 130 1.19 -8.12 13.87
N PRO A 131 1.82 -9.30 14.02
CA PRO A 131 2.84 -9.50 15.05
C PRO A 131 4.00 -8.50 14.91
N SER A 132 4.51 -8.03 16.05
CA SER A 132 5.57 -7.01 16.20
C SER A 132 6.97 -7.49 15.81
N THR A 133 7.08 -8.18 14.68
CA THR A 133 8.35 -8.60 14.10
C THR A 133 8.72 -7.66 12.95
N THR A 134 9.96 -7.18 12.94
CA THR A 134 10.44 -6.19 11.97
C THR A 134 10.32 -6.72 10.55
N ARG A 135 9.61 -5.99 9.69
CA ARG A 135 9.42 -6.30 8.27
C ARG A 135 9.25 -5.03 7.45
N SER A 136 9.56 -5.14 6.17
CA SER A 136 9.31 -4.11 5.19
C SER A 136 8.40 -4.60 4.07
N PHE A 137 7.61 -3.68 3.56
CA PHE A 137 6.82 -3.80 2.35
C PHE A 137 7.42 -2.82 1.36
N GLU A 138 7.95 -3.31 0.24
CA GLU A 138 8.88 -2.53 -0.59
C GLU A 138 8.53 -2.58 -2.08
N ARG A 139 8.81 -1.49 -2.79
CA ARG A 139 8.66 -1.42 -4.26
C ARG A 139 7.27 -1.81 -4.73
N LEU A 140 6.26 -1.28 -4.04
CA LEU A 140 4.85 -1.49 -4.38
C LEU A 140 4.40 -0.42 -5.36
N THR A 141 3.68 -0.82 -6.40
CA THR A 141 2.92 0.09 -7.25
C THR A 141 1.44 -0.15 -6.99
N MET A 142 0.77 0.79 -6.35
CA MET A 142 -0.66 0.73 -6.09
C MET A 142 -1.38 1.82 -6.87
N ARG A 143 -2.35 1.43 -7.70
CA ARG A 143 -3.11 2.40 -8.49
C ARG A 143 -4.57 2.03 -8.68
N LYS A 144 -5.46 3.03 -8.78
CA LYS A 144 -6.90 2.82 -9.06
C LYS A 144 -7.59 1.88 -8.07
N ASN A 145 -7.10 1.82 -6.83
CA ASN A 145 -7.77 1.10 -5.75
C ASN A 145 -8.67 2.07 -5.00
N THR A 146 -9.76 1.61 -4.39
CA THR A 146 -10.55 2.50 -3.53
C THR A 146 -9.70 3.08 -2.41
N THR A 147 -9.07 2.21 -1.61
CA THR A 147 -7.99 2.61 -0.70
C THR A 147 -6.74 1.80 -1.00
N HIS A 148 -5.56 2.42 -1.10
CA HIS A 148 -4.34 1.66 -1.38
C HIS A 148 -3.94 0.80 -0.19
N VAL A 149 -3.74 1.41 0.99
CA VAL A 149 -3.36 0.68 2.21
C VAL A 149 -4.28 1.03 3.37
N ASN A 150 -4.95 0.01 3.92
CA ASN A 150 -5.66 0.09 5.19
C ASN A 150 -4.84 -0.57 6.30
N MET A 151 -4.76 0.08 7.45
CA MET A 151 -4.01 -0.37 8.62
C MET A 151 -4.82 -0.17 9.90
N TYR A 152 -4.93 -1.24 10.68
CA TYR A 152 -5.62 -1.24 11.98
C TYR A 152 -4.74 -1.89 13.05
N GLY A 153 -4.27 -1.12 14.03
CA GLY A 153 -3.41 -1.63 15.11
C GLY A 153 -2.07 -2.21 14.63
N VAL A 154 -1.53 -1.67 13.54
CA VAL A 154 -0.28 -2.19 12.95
C VAL A 154 0.93 -1.60 13.70
N PRO A 155 1.89 -2.43 14.16
CA PRO A 155 3.00 -1.98 14.99
C PRO A 155 4.06 -1.19 14.22
N SER A 156 4.90 -0.45 14.95
CA SER A 156 6.03 0.33 14.41
C SER A 156 7.16 -0.51 13.82
N ALA A 157 7.14 -1.82 14.06
CA ALA A 157 8.05 -2.79 13.45
C ALA A 157 7.84 -2.93 11.93
N ILE A 158 6.69 -2.47 11.39
CA ILE A 158 6.40 -2.52 9.96
C ILE A 158 6.78 -1.20 9.29
N THR A 159 7.52 -1.31 8.19
CA THR A 159 7.87 -0.19 7.30
C THR A 159 7.30 -0.40 5.91
N ILE A 160 6.66 0.61 5.33
CA ILE A 160 6.31 0.64 3.90
C ILE A 160 7.24 1.64 3.22
N LYS A 161 7.98 1.20 2.21
CA LYS A 161 8.98 2.05 1.57
C LYS A 161 9.14 1.84 0.07
N ASP A 162 9.80 2.80 -0.56
CA ASP A 162 10.19 2.76 -1.97
C ASP A 162 8.98 2.48 -2.89
N SER A 163 7.79 2.93 -2.49
CA SER A 163 6.52 2.56 -3.12
C SER A 163 5.81 3.76 -3.75
N ILE A 164 5.00 3.49 -4.77
CA ILE A 164 4.21 4.45 -5.53
C ILE A 164 2.73 4.16 -5.28
N LEU A 165 2.03 5.12 -4.66
CA LEU A 165 0.63 5.06 -4.28
C LEU A 165 -0.10 6.22 -4.97
N THR A 166 -0.82 5.92 -6.04
CA THR A 166 -1.42 6.95 -6.90
C THR A 166 -2.82 6.61 -7.35
N GLN A 167 -3.66 7.60 -7.60
CA GLN A 167 -5.00 7.40 -8.17
C GLN A 167 -5.91 6.53 -7.29
N SER A 168 -5.81 6.58 -5.96
CA SER A 168 -6.90 6.04 -5.13
C SER A 168 -8.17 6.88 -5.27
N SER A 169 -9.35 6.27 -5.18
CA SER A 169 -10.62 7.02 -5.13
C SER A 169 -11.07 7.41 -3.71
N TYR A 170 -10.36 6.95 -2.67
CA TYR A 170 -10.66 7.26 -1.28
C TYR A 170 -9.39 7.57 -0.45
N TRP A 171 -8.75 6.63 0.24
CA TRP A 171 -7.49 6.93 0.93
C TRP A 171 -6.31 6.32 0.22
N ALA A 172 -5.22 7.07 0.08
CA ALA A 172 -3.95 6.43 -0.23
C ALA A 172 -3.51 5.60 0.98
N VAL A 173 -3.62 6.17 2.17
CA VAL A 173 -3.29 5.47 3.41
C VAL A 173 -4.35 5.76 4.47
N LEU A 174 -4.96 4.71 4.99
CA LEU A 174 -5.84 4.74 6.15
C LEU A 174 -5.17 4.01 7.31
N ALA A 175 -4.99 4.69 8.43
CA ALA A 175 -4.42 4.16 9.66
C ALA A 175 -5.33 4.46 10.84
N SER A 176 -5.58 3.43 11.65
CA SER A 176 -6.48 3.49 12.80
C SER A 176 -5.99 2.60 13.95
N SER A 177 -6.58 2.78 15.13
CA SER A 177 -6.34 1.92 16.32
C SER A 177 -4.88 1.90 16.77
N ALA A 178 -4.29 3.07 17.05
CA ALA A 178 -2.90 3.20 17.50
C ALA A 178 -1.86 2.61 16.53
N THR A 179 -2.16 2.64 15.22
CA THR A 179 -1.21 2.22 14.18
C THR A 179 0.05 3.10 14.20
N ALA A 180 1.22 2.47 14.27
CA ALA A 180 2.51 3.15 14.44
C ALA A 180 3.50 2.91 13.28
N VAL A 181 3.01 2.49 12.12
CA VAL A 181 3.80 2.13 10.93
C VAL A 181 4.70 3.27 10.45
N ARG A 182 5.87 2.90 9.91
CA ARG A 182 6.81 3.82 9.27
C ARG A 182 6.56 3.87 7.76
N LEU A 183 6.31 5.05 7.21
CA LEU A 183 6.27 5.28 5.77
C LEU A 183 7.52 6.05 5.36
N THR A 184 8.34 5.49 4.48
CA THR A 184 9.53 6.21 4.02
C THR A 184 9.85 6.06 2.55
N ASN A 185 10.35 7.14 1.93
CA ASN A 185 10.70 7.15 0.50
C ASN A 185 9.56 6.69 -0.43
N ASN A 186 8.31 7.02 -0.07
CA ASN A 186 7.15 6.71 -0.89
C ASN A 186 6.70 7.93 -1.71
N ARG A 187 6.09 7.65 -2.85
CA ARG A 187 5.36 8.62 -3.65
C ARG A 187 3.87 8.43 -3.43
N ILE A 188 3.25 9.31 -2.65
CA ILE A 188 1.83 9.31 -2.31
C ILE A 188 1.20 10.50 -3.02
N ASP A 189 1.02 10.37 -4.33
CA ASP A 189 0.65 11.49 -5.19
C ASP A 189 -0.62 11.21 -5.98
N LEU A 190 -1.30 12.26 -6.46
CA LEU A 190 -2.41 12.12 -7.43
C LEU A 190 -3.54 11.21 -6.94
N ASN A 191 -3.76 11.14 -5.63
CA ASN A 191 -4.87 10.39 -5.04
C ASN A 191 -6.12 11.27 -4.99
N ASP A 192 -7.21 10.76 -5.56
CA ASP A 192 -8.49 11.43 -5.66
C ASP A 192 -9.35 11.04 -4.47
N SER A 193 -9.10 11.66 -3.32
CA SER A 193 -9.34 11.00 -2.05
C SER A 193 -10.81 10.84 -1.64
N GLY A 194 -11.79 11.25 -2.46
CA GLY A 194 -13.21 11.35 -2.09
C GLY A 194 -13.47 12.13 -0.79
N THR A 195 -12.42 12.70 -0.19
CA THR A 195 -12.26 13.19 1.18
C THR A 195 -11.16 14.23 1.18
N ARG A 196 -11.03 14.97 2.28
CA ARG A 196 -10.07 16.07 2.41
C ARG A 196 -8.60 15.65 2.54
N TYR A 197 -8.28 14.36 2.71
CA TYR A 197 -6.94 13.90 3.04
C TYR A 197 -6.52 12.64 2.26
N ALA A 198 -5.30 12.61 1.74
CA ALA A 198 -4.73 11.38 1.14
C ALA A 198 -4.34 10.34 2.18
N ILE A 199 -3.84 10.82 3.34
CA ILE A 199 -3.44 10.01 4.47
C ILE A 199 -4.33 10.37 5.65
N ASN A 200 -5.01 9.38 6.24
CA ASN A 200 -5.71 9.52 7.51
C ASN A 200 -5.01 8.67 8.57
N ALA A 201 -4.48 9.32 9.59
CA ALA A 201 -3.76 8.72 10.71
C ALA A 201 -4.34 9.17 12.06
N SER A 202 -5.65 9.37 12.12
CA SER A 202 -6.32 9.79 13.35
C SER A 202 -6.08 8.77 14.47
N SER A 203 -5.66 9.24 15.64
CA SER A 203 -5.27 8.41 16.79
C SER A 203 -4.23 7.31 16.48
N SER A 204 -3.36 7.54 15.49
CA SER A 204 -2.35 6.58 15.02
C SER A 204 -0.96 7.24 14.90
N PRO A 205 0.00 6.92 15.80
CA PRO A 205 1.29 7.61 15.89
C PRO A 205 2.28 7.13 14.81
N MET A 206 1.99 7.44 13.55
CA MET A 206 2.81 7.06 12.41
C MET A 206 4.08 7.91 12.29
N VAL A 207 5.09 7.36 11.61
CA VAL A 207 6.31 8.08 11.24
C VAL A 207 6.42 8.16 9.72
N LEU A 208 6.44 9.36 9.17
CA LEU A 208 6.51 9.64 7.73
C LEU A 208 7.82 10.39 7.45
N ARG A 209 8.76 9.80 6.72
CA ARG A 209 10.05 10.42 6.36
C ARG A 209 10.34 10.30 4.87
N TYR A 210 10.75 11.38 4.22
CA TYR A 210 11.20 11.36 2.81
C TYR A 210 10.12 10.95 1.80
N ASN A 211 8.84 11.11 2.13
CA ASN A 211 7.76 10.84 1.20
C ASN A 211 7.46 12.08 0.34
N SER A 212 7.10 11.85 -0.93
CA SER A 212 6.35 12.82 -1.73
C SER A 212 4.87 12.67 -1.37
N ILE A 213 4.22 13.77 -1.00
CA ILE A 213 2.78 13.80 -0.73
C ILE A 213 2.21 14.99 -1.51
N ALA A 214 2.05 14.80 -2.81
CA ALA A 214 1.80 15.89 -3.75
C ALA A 214 0.56 15.65 -4.60
N TRP A 215 -0.11 16.72 -5.04
CA TRP A 215 -1.19 16.62 -6.04
C TRP A 215 -2.36 15.71 -5.65
N ASN A 216 -2.51 15.42 -4.36
CA ASN A 216 -3.69 14.76 -3.84
C ASN A 216 -4.83 15.77 -3.81
N GLY A 217 -6.06 15.31 -4.01
CA GLY A 217 -7.21 16.19 -4.23
C GLY A 217 -8.53 15.47 -4.01
N ASN A 218 -9.55 16.19 -3.59
CA ASN A 218 -10.94 15.75 -3.68
C ASN A 218 -11.48 16.44 -4.95
N PRO A 219 -12.14 15.69 -5.84
CA PRO A 219 -12.54 16.22 -7.14
C PRO A 219 -13.62 17.31 -7.01
N ASP A 220 -14.38 17.27 -5.92
CA ASP A 220 -15.53 18.14 -5.66
C ASP A 220 -15.17 19.42 -4.90
N THR A 221 -14.13 19.39 -4.07
CA THR A 221 -13.77 20.52 -3.18
C THR A 221 -12.48 21.23 -3.56
N GLY A 222 -11.65 20.66 -4.45
CA GLY A 222 -10.42 21.30 -4.95
C GLY A 222 -9.32 21.54 -3.89
N PHE A 223 -9.52 21.09 -2.65
CA PHE A 223 -8.56 21.26 -1.55
C PHE A 223 -8.31 19.94 -0.83
N VAL A 224 -7.04 19.51 -0.76
CA VAL A 224 -6.62 18.39 0.10
C VAL A 224 -5.41 18.79 0.91
N TYR A 225 -5.45 18.45 2.19
CA TYR A 225 -4.29 18.41 3.05
C TYR A 225 -3.65 17.03 2.92
N GLY A 226 -2.32 16.94 2.81
CA GLY A 226 -1.65 15.65 2.61
C GLY A 226 -1.90 14.61 3.71
N LEU A 227 -2.24 15.06 4.93
CA LEU A 227 -2.33 14.24 6.13
C LEU A 227 -3.38 14.77 7.11
N ALA A 228 -4.24 13.89 7.63
CA ALA A 228 -5.01 14.09 8.86
C ALA A 228 -4.37 13.30 10.00
N SER A 229 -4.10 13.97 11.14
CA SER A 229 -3.42 13.38 12.29
C SER A 229 -4.11 13.72 13.63
N THR A 230 -5.41 13.99 13.61
CA THR A 230 -6.15 14.42 14.80
C THR A 230 -6.00 13.39 15.93
N GLY A 231 -5.68 13.85 17.14
CA GLY A 231 -5.51 12.99 18.30
C GLY A 231 -4.25 12.12 18.27
N SER A 232 -3.27 12.42 17.41
CA SER A 232 -2.00 11.69 17.36
C SER A 232 -0.79 12.59 17.05
N THR A 233 0.37 12.21 17.58
CA THR A 233 1.67 12.73 17.16
C THR A 233 2.16 11.95 15.94
N VAL A 234 1.92 12.50 14.74
CA VAL A 234 2.51 11.98 13.50
C VAL A 234 3.81 12.73 13.23
N ASP A 235 4.93 12.00 13.20
CA ASP A 235 6.24 12.57 12.83
C ASP A 235 6.35 12.62 11.31
N ALA A 236 6.00 13.76 10.72
CA ALA A 236 6.05 14.00 9.28
C ALA A 236 7.24 14.86 8.85
N GLN A 237 8.38 14.76 9.53
CA GLN A 237 9.59 15.50 9.14
C GLN A 237 10.17 15.03 7.80
N TYR A 238 10.80 15.94 7.06
CA TYR A 238 11.52 15.67 5.81
C TYR A 238 10.66 15.08 4.67
N ASN A 239 9.36 15.32 4.67
CA ASN A 239 8.52 15.05 3.50
C ASN A 239 8.53 16.25 2.54
N SER A 240 8.32 16.00 1.26
CA SER A 240 8.12 17.05 0.26
C SER A 240 6.62 17.22 0.02
N PRO A 241 5.94 18.19 0.68
CA PRO A 241 4.58 18.52 0.32
C PRO A 241 4.60 19.19 -1.06
N GLY A 242 4.05 18.53 -2.08
CA GLY A 242 3.92 19.14 -3.39
C GLY A 242 2.69 20.05 -3.50
N PRO A 243 2.49 20.70 -4.66
CA PRO A 243 1.37 21.63 -4.87
C PRO A 243 0.01 20.94 -4.69
N ARG A 244 -1.01 21.74 -4.35
CA ARG A 244 -2.41 21.29 -4.30
C ARG A 244 -2.93 21.11 -5.73
N ARG A 245 -3.78 20.11 -5.98
CA ARG A 245 -4.43 19.92 -7.29
C ARG A 245 -5.35 21.12 -7.60
N PRO A 246 -5.20 21.82 -8.74
CA PRO A 246 -6.12 22.89 -9.13
C PRO A 246 -7.51 22.34 -9.41
N ALA A 247 -8.56 23.09 -9.06
CA ALA A 247 -9.97 22.67 -9.15
C ALA A 247 -10.48 22.35 -10.58
N SER A 248 -9.70 22.60 -11.64
CA SER A 248 -10.13 22.46 -13.03
C SER A 248 -9.13 21.73 -13.96
N ALA A 249 -8.06 21.14 -13.43
CA ALA A 249 -7.09 20.47 -14.29
C ALA A 249 -7.50 19.01 -14.54
N SER A 250 -8.15 18.74 -15.68
CA SER A 250 -8.00 17.45 -16.37
C SER A 250 -6.55 17.35 -16.87
N MET A 251 -5.62 17.12 -15.96
CA MET A 251 -4.25 16.81 -16.36
C MET A 251 -4.26 15.43 -17.00
N SER A 252 -4.17 15.40 -18.33
CA SER A 252 -3.63 14.26 -19.06
C SER A 252 -2.30 13.85 -18.40
N GLN A 253 -2.09 12.55 -18.25
CA GLN A 253 -0.93 11.99 -17.58
C GLN A 253 0.36 12.67 -18.07
N PRO A 254 1.25 13.15 -17.17
CA PRO A 254 2.59 13.48 -17.59
C PRO A 254 3.23 12.20 -18.13
N GLY A 255 3.66 12.23 -19.38
CA GLY A 255 4.31 11.12 -20.07
C GLY A 255 5.46 10.52 -19.26
N THR A 256 5.76 9.26 -19.56
CA THR A 256 6.72 8.35 -18.91
C THR A 256 8.19 8.79 -18.91
N SER A 257 8.50 10.08 -19.04
CA SER A 257 9.86 10.60 -18.98
C SER A 257 9.99 11.68 -17.90
N PHE A 258 10.53 11.34 -16.74
CA PHE A 258 11.13 12.33 -15.86
C PHE A 258 12.52 11.88 -15.41
N SER A 259 13.48 12.74 -15.73
CA SER A 259 14.90 12.66 -15.42
C SER A 259 15.17 12.50 -13.92
N PRO A 260 16.19 11.73 -13.49
CA PRO A 260 16.57 11.65 -12.08
C PRO A 260 16.91 13.05 -11.57
N ARG A 261 16.31 13.45 -10.43
CA ARG A 261 16.57 14.75 -9.81
C ARG A 261 18.06 14.86 -9.40
N PRO A 262 18.68 16.05 -9.46
CA PRO A 262 20.09 16.22 -9.16
C PRO A 262 20.38 15.93 -7.69
N THR A 263 21.41 15.13 -7.44
CA THR A 263 22.02 14.95 -6.12
C THR A 263 22.74 16.22 -5.69
N SER A 264 22.06 17.20 -5.09
CA SER A 264 22.72 18.18 -4.22
C SER A 264 21.73 19.08 -3.49
N ARG A 265 21.70 18.94 -2.16
CA ARG A 265 21.79 20.05 -1.18
C ARG A 265 21.67 19.45 0.23
N PHE A 266 22.81 19.01 0.76
CA PHE A 266 22.99 19.01 2.21
C PHE A 266 22.92 20.48 2.68
N PRO A 267 22.20 20.81 3.76
CA PRO A 267 22.37 22.13 4.38
C PRO A 267 23.79 22.23 4.97
N PRO A 268 24.44 23.41 4.91
CA PRO A 268 25.78 23.58 5.48
C PRO A 268 25.73 23.43 7.00
N SER A 269 26.77 22.81 7.53
CA SER A 269 27.05 22.64 8.95
C SER A 269 26.89 23.96 9.71
N ALA A 270 26.07 23.96 10.76
CA ALA A 270 26.00 25.08 11.69
C ALA A 270 27.36 25.23 12.40
N SER A 271 28.13 26.26 12.04
CA SER A 271 29.30 26.71 12.78
C SER A 271 28.84 27.25 14.14
N LEU A 272 29.13 26.52 15.22
CA LEU A 272 29.04 27.03 16.58
C LEU A 272 30.03 28.19 16.74
N LEU A 273 29.53 29.40 16.94
CA LEU A 273 30.31 30.53 17.46
C LEU A 273 30.72 30.21 18.91
N PRO A 274 32.01 30.28 19.29
CA PRO A 274 32.37 30.25 20.69
C PRO A 274 32.02 31.58 21.36
N SER A 275 31.41 31.48 22.53
CA SER A 275 31.02 32.60 23.38
C SER A 275 32.24 33.42 23.81
N ARG A 276 32.08 34.75 23.74
CA ARG A 276 33.05 35.71 24.27
C ARG A 276 32.93 35.70 25.80
N ALA A 277 33.98 35.25 26.50
CA ALA A 277 34.07 35.38 27.96
C ALA A 277 34.34 36.86 28.35
N PRO A 278 33.86 37.31 29.53
CA PRO A 278 34.13 38.67 30.00
C PRO A 278 35.51 38.80 30.65
N THR A 279 36.06 40.00 30.54
CA THR A 279 37.33 40.53 31.05
C THR A 279 37.52 40.41 32.56
N THR A 280 38.77 40.20 33.01
CA THR A 280 39.31 40.74 34.28
C THR A 280 40.83 40.96 34.21
N ALA A 281 41.23 42.16 34.67
CA ALA A 281 42.55 42.65 35.12
C ALA A 281 43.73 42.63 34.14
#